data_AF-A0A251XK31-F1
#
_entry.id   AF-A0A251XK31-F1
#
_cell.length_a   1.000
_cell.length_b   1.000
_cell.length_c   1.000
_cell.angle_alpha   90.00
_cell.angle_beta   90.00
_cell.angle_gamma   90.00
#
_symmetry.space_group_name_H-M   'P 1'
#
loop_
_entity.id
_entity.type
_entity.pdbx_description
1 polymer ?
#
loop_
_entity_poly.entity_id
_entity_poly.type
_entity_poly.pdbx_seq_one_letter_code
_entity_poly.pdbx_strand_id
1 'polypeptide(L)'
;MDLGYGASGITALEMHRRLRATRPDVRVVGIEIEPGRVARAREQLAAWPDASARERISFVRGGFEVPLPGGERATVIRAFNVLRQYDEAEVPAAWARMAARLAPGGSVVEGTCDEIGRVASWIDVREDGPRSLTISLRLAGLELPSIVAERLPKALIHRNVPGERVHAVLALLDRSWILSAPLGVYGPRQQWLGTVRRMRDAGVPVEGGRARWRLGELTVPWSAVAPA
;
A
#
# COMPACT_ATOMS: atom_id res chain seq x y z
N MET A 1 -9.13 -2.29 8.54
CA MET A 1 -9.18 -0.90 9.03
C MET A 1 -8.59 0.01 8.00
N ASP A 2 -9.13 1.21 7.87
CA ASP A 2 -8.63 2.25 6.97
C ASP A 2 -8.24 3.47 7.80
N LEU A 3 -6.93 3.62 8.05
CA LEU A 3 -6.36 4.67 8.89
C LEU A 3 -6.01 5.88 8.02
N GLY A 4 -6.46 7.06 8.43
CA GLY A 4 -6.21 8.30 7.72
C GLY A 4 -6.92 8.35 6.37
N TYR A 5 -8.24 8.06 6.35
CA TYR A 5 -9.03 8.01 5.11
C TYR A 5 -9.20 9.40 4.44
N GLY A 6 -8.79 10.48 5.12
CA GLY A 6 -8.74 11.82 4.53
C GLY A 6 -10.10 12.51 4.49
N ALA A 7 -10.31 13.36 3.47
CA ALA A 7 -11.44 14.30 3.43
C ALA A 7 -12.83 13.64 3.35
N SER A 8 -12.92 12.35 3.01
CA SER A 8 -14.17 11.62 2.91
C SER A 8 -14.00 10.15 3.26
N GLY A 9 -15.05 9.51 3.78
CA GLY A 9 -15.04 8.09 4.14
C GLY A 9 -15.05 7.11 2.95
N ILE A 10 -14.89 7.60 1.72
CA ILE A 10 -15.09 6.82 0.49
C ILE A 10 -14.14 5.62 0.39
N THR A 11 -12.90 5.77 0.86
CA THR A 11 -11.90 4.69 0.82
C THR A 11 -12.31 3.51 1.69
N ALA A 12 -12.85 3.77 2.89
CA ALA A 12 -13.38 2.73 3.77
C ALA A 12 -14.64 2.05 3.17
N LEU A 13 -15.53 2.84 2.57
CA LEU A 13 -16.74 2.35 1.87
C LEU A 13 -16.38 1.44 0.69
N GLU A 14 -15.44 1.87 -0.16
CA GLU A 14 -14.96 1.08 -1.28
C GLU A 14 -14.18 -0.17 -0.82
N MET A 15 -13.37 -0.05 0.22
CA MET A 15 -12.64 -1.17 0.80
C MET A 15 -13.60 -2.25 1.27
N HIS A 16 -14.65 -1.90 2.01
CA HIS A 16 -15.69 -2.86 2.41
C HIS A 16 -16.34 -3.52 1.19
N ARG A 17 -16.79 -2.72 0.21
CA ARG A 17 -17.43 -3.24 -1.01
C ARG A 17 -16.56 -4.25 -1.74
N ARG A 18 -15.26 -3.98 -1.89
CA ARG A 18 -14.30 -4.86 -2.57
C ARG A 18 -14.02 -6.12 -1.75
N LEU A 19 -13.81 -5.99 -0.45
CA LEU A 19 -13.49 -7.13 0.42
C LEU A 19 -14.68 -8.07 0.63
N ARG A 20 -15.92 -7.55 0.65
CA ARG A 20 -17.13 -8.35 0.82
C ARG A 20 -17.29 -9.44 -0.24
N ALA A 21 -16.78 -9.22 -1.45
CA ALA A 21 -16.79 -10.22 -2.51
C ALA A 21 -16.00 -11.50 -2.17
N THR A 22 -15.05 -11.43 -1.24
CA THR A 22 -14.26 -12.57 -0.76
C THR A 22 -14.59 -12.95 0.68
N ARG A 23 -14.91 -11.98 1.53
CA ARG A 23 -15.28 -12.15 2.94
C ARG A 23 -16.61 -11.45 3.24
N PRO A 24 -17.75 -12.15 3.08
CA PRO A 24 -19.08 -11.55 3.24
C PRO A 24 -19.33 -10.92 4.62
N ASP A 25 -18.63 -11.40 5.64
CA ASP A 25 -18.71 -10.97 7.03
C ASP A 25 -17.76 -9.82 7.40
N VAL A 26 -16.96 -9.32 6.44
CA VAL A 26 -15.94 -8.29 6.69
C VAL A 26 -16.53 -7.05 7.35
N ARG A 27 -15.84 -6.54 8.37
CA ARG A 27 -16.10 -5.23 8.97
C ARG A 27 -14.97 -4.27 8.63
N VAL A 28 -15.33 -3.01 8.38
CA VAL A 28 -14.34 -1.96 8.09
C VAL A 28 -14.55 -0.80 9.05
N VAL A 29 -13.49 -0.45 9.78
CA VAL A 29 -13.46 0.75 10.61
C VAL A 29 -12.55 1.76 9.94
N GLY A 30 -13.10 2.93 9.64
CA GLY A 30 -12.35 4.11 9.21
C GLY A 30 -11.92 4.93 10.43
N ILE A 31 -10.64 5.28 10.50
CA ILE A 31 -10.06 6.12 11.56
C ILE A 31 -9.55 7.42 10.95
N GLU A 32 -9.89 8.54 11.58
CA GLU A 32 -9.36 9.86 11.23
C GLU A 32 -9.19 10.73 12.48
N ILE A 33 -8.18 11.60 12.49
CA ILE A 33 -7.86 12.44 13.65
C ILE A 33 -8.79 13.66 13.76
N GLU A 34 -9.22 14.19 12.61
CA GLU A 34 -10.03 15.40 12.48
C GLU A 34 -11.52 15.13 12.70
N PRO A 35 -12.14 15.69 13.77
CA PRO A 35 -13.54 15.44 14.09
C PRO A 35 -14.52 15.76 12.95
N GLY A 36 -14.27 16.84 12.20
CA GLY A 36 -15.12 17.25 11.08
C GLY A 36 -15.13 16.23 9.94
N ARG A 37 -14.00 15.58 9.68
CA ARG A 37 -13.91 14.50 8.67
C ARG A 37 -14.60 13.22 9.14
N VAL A 38 -14.59 12.96 10.46
CA VAL A 38 -15.36 11.86 11.06
C VAL A 38 -16.86 12.09 10.95
N ALA A 39 -17.34 13.30 11.27
CA ALA A 39 -18.74 13.66 11.12
C ALA A 39 -19.21 13.48 9.66
N ARG A 40 -18.47 14.05 8.70
CA ARG A 40 -18.75 13.91 7.27
C ARG A 40 -18.79 12.45 6.81
N ALA A 41 -17.84 11.62 7.24
CA ALA A 41 -17.81 10.21 6.86
C ALA A 41 -19.02 9.42 7.40
N ARG A 42 -19.51 9.77 8.60
CA ARG A 42 -20.74 9.20 9.17
C ARG A 42 -21.99 9.61 8.39
N GLU A 43 -22.09 10.87 7.99
CA GLU A 43 -23.17 11.35 7.11
C GLU A 43 -23.17 10.62 5.76
N GLN A 44 -21.98 10.47 5.16
CA GLN A 44 -21.80 9.70 3.93
C GLN A 44 -22.22 8.25 4.08
N LEU A 45 -21.89 7.60 5.21
CA LEU A 45 -22.32 6.24 5.49
C LEU A 45 -23.84 6.14 5.63
N ALA A 46 -24.47 7.07 6.35
CA ALA A 46 -25.92 7.08 6.51
C ALA A 46 -26.64 7.17 5.16
N ALA A 47 -26.13 8.02 4.26
CA ALA A 47 -26.62 8.17 2.89
C ALA A 47 -26.18 7.05 1.93
N TRP A 48 -25.31 6.14 2.34
CA TRP A 48 -24.79 5.09 1.46
C TRP A 48 -25.90 4.10 1.08
N PRO A 49 -26.08 3.76 -0.21
CA PRO A 49 -27.25 3.00 -0.67
C PRO A 49 -27.31 1.56 -0.15
N ASP A 50 -26.15 1.00 0.22
CA ASP A 50 -26.04 -0.38 0.67
C ASP A 50 -26.28 -0.50 2.18
N ALA A 51 -27.47 -0.98 2.57
CA ALA A 51 -27.84 -1.15 3.98
C ALA A 51 -26.89 -2.09 4.74
N SER A 52 -26.42 -3.17 4.10
CA SER A 52 -25.48 -4.10 4.72
C SER A 52 -24.14 -3.45 5.07
N ALA A 53 -23.72 -2.46 4.28
CA ALA A 53 -22.51 -1.71 4.54
C ALA A 53 -22.69 -0.79 5.77
N ARG A 54 -23.90 -0.24 5.99
CA ARG A 54 -24.17 0.61 7.16
C ARG A 54 -24.05 -0.12 8.50
N GLU A 55 -24.27 -1.44 8.52
CA GLU A 55 -24.10 -2.27 9.72
C GLU A 55 -22.66 -2.74 9.93
N ARG A 56 -21.86 -2.81 8.85
CA ARG A 56 -20.50 -3.40 8.87
C ARG A 56 -19.38 -2.36 8.79
N ILE A 57 -19.72 -1.09 8.61
CA ILE A 57 -18.78 0.01 8.53
C ILE A 57 -19.00 0.97 9.70
N SER A 58 -17.92 1.42 10.31
CA SER A 58 -17.98 2.49 11.31
C SER A 58 -16.84 3.49 11.11
N PHE A 59 -17.07 4.72 11.59
CA PHE A 59 -16.09 5.79 11.56
C PHE A 59 -15.84 6.29 12.97
N VAL A 60 -14.58 6.29 13.38
CA VAL A 60 -14.15 6.68 14.73
C VAL A 60 -13.03 7.71 14.65
N ARG A 61 -12.97 8.56 15.68
CA ARG A 61 -11.84 9.47 15.85
C ARG A 61 -10.66 8.71 16.46
N GLY A 62 -9.47 8.90 15.90
CA GLY A 62 -8.25 8.32 16.44
C GLY A 62 -7.06 8.45 15.49
N GLY A 63 -5.98 7.76 15.83
CA GLY A 63 -4.73 7.66 15.07
C GLY A 63 -4.09 6.27 15.15
N PHE A 64 -2.77 6.22 15.32
CA PHE A 64 -1.97 4.99 15.35
C PHE A 64 -2.24 4.08 16.55
N GLU A 65 -2.98 4.54 17.55
CA GLU A 65 -3.44 3.72 18.66
C GLU A 65 -4.54 2.73 18.24
N VAL A 66 -5.17 2.96 17.08
CA VAL A 66 -6.15 2.08 16.43
C VAL A 66 -7.26 1.64 17.39
N PRO A 67 -8.16 2.56 17.79
CA PRO A 67 -9.15 2.30 18.83
C PRO A 67 -10.30 1.45 18.29
N LEU A 68 -10.15 0.13 18.34
CA LEU A 68 -11.23 -0.81 18.08
C LEU A 68 -12.10 -1.02 19.33
N PRO A 69 -13.43 -1.15 19.17
CA PRO A 69 -14.33 -1.50 20.27
C PRO A 69 -13.90 -2.78 20.99
N GLY A 70 -14.10 -2.85 22.30
CA GLY A 70 -13.87 -4.07 23.09
C GLY A 70 -12.43 -4.59 23.10
N GLY A 71 -11.44 -3.80 22.66
CA GLY A 71 -10.04 -4.26 22.56
C GLY A 71 -9.81 -5.26 21.42
N GLU A 72 -10.71 -5.31 20.44
CA GLU A 72 -10.55 -6.15 19.25
C GLU A 72 -9.24 -5.84 18.52
N ARG A 73 -8.74 -6.85 17.79
CA ARG A 73 -7.50 -6.77 17.02
C ARG A 73 -7.80 -6.79 15.53
N ALA A 74 -7.05 -5.97 14.77
CA ALA A 74 -7.24 -5.80 13.35
C ALA A 74 -6.57 -6.92 12.54
N THR A 75 -7.27 -7.49 11.55
CA THR A 75 -6.64 -8.42 10.60
C THR A 75 -5.76 -7.69 9.58
N VAL A 76 -6.22 -6.52 9.11
CA VAL A 76 -5.49 -5.65 8.18
C VAL A 76 -5.70 -4.20 8.58
N ILE A 77 -4.62 -3.43 8.66
CA ILE A 77 -4.62 -1.97 8.82
C ILE A 77 -4.05 -1.38 7.54
N ARG A 78 -4.84 -0.64 6.78
CA ARG A 78 -4.39 0.12 5.62
C ARG A 78 -4.08 1.55 6.07
N ALA A 79 -2.88 2.05 5.78
CA ALA A 79 -2.46 3.41 6.10
C ALA A 79 -1.73 4.03 4.90
N PHE A 80 -2.51 4.50 3.91
CA PHE A 80 -1.94 5.13 2.71
C PHE A 80 -1.88 6.64 2.82
N ASN A 81 -0.77 7.24 2.39
CA ASN A 81 -0.52 8.68 2.38
C ASN A 81 -0.53 9.34 3.78
N VAL A 82 -0.49 8.53 4.85
CA VAL A 82 -0.56 8.97 6.26
C VAL A 82 0.79 9.45 6.76
N LEU A 83 1.86 8.65 6.58
CA LEU A 83 3.18 8.94 7.16
C LEU A 83 4.02 9.95 6.36
N ARG A 84 3.50 10.51 5.26
CA ARG A 84 4.29 11.38 4.36
C ARG A 84 4.87 12.62 5.03
N GLN A 85 4.12 13.17 5.99
CA GLN A 85 4.46 14.40 6.70
C GLN A 85 5.22 14.16 8.01
N TYR A 86 5.43 12.91 8.39
CA TYR A 86 6.20 12.55 9.58
C TYR A 86 7.70 12.57 9.29
N ASP A 87 8.50 12.67 10.34
CA ASP A 87 9.94 12.47 10.23
C ASP A 87 10.27 11.00 10.01
N GLU A 88 11.35 10.72 9.29
CA GLU A 88 11.77 9.35 8.98
C GLU A 88 12.01 8.53 10.25
N ALA A 89 12.55 9.16 11.30
CA ALA A 89 12.81 8.54 12.59
C ALA A 89 11.52 8.16 13.36
N GLU A 90 10.36 8.74 13.02
CA GLU A 90 9.09 8.44 13.67
C GLU A 90 8.38 7.21 13.06
N VAL A 91 8.76 6.83 11.84
CA VAL A 91 8.11 5.74 11.10
C VAL A 91 8.14 4.41 11.86
N PRO A 92 9.28 3.94 12.43
CA PRO A 92 9.32 2.69 13.19
C PRO A 92 8.39 2.68 14.40
N ALA A 93 8.27 3.81 15.12
CA ALA A 93 7.38 3.92 16.27
C ALA A 93 5.90 3.90 15.85
N ALA A 94 5.54 4.55 14.74
CA ALA A 94 4.20 4.49 14.18
C ALA A 94 3.83 3.07 13.74
N TRP A 95 4.75 2.37 13.07
CA TRP A 95 4.60 0.97 12.69
C TRP A 95 4.38 0.07 13.91
N ALA A 96 5.21 0.19 14.95
CA ALA A 96 5.08 -0.62 16.17
C ALA A 96 3.71 -0.41 16.85
N ARG A 97 3.24 0.84 16.93
CA ARG A 97 1.92 1.17 17.51
C ARG A 97 0.76 0.52 16.73
N MET A 98 0.80 0.60 15.40
CA MET A 98 -0.22 -0.05 14.56
C MET A 98 -0.11 -1.59 14.62
N ALA A 99 1.10 -2.13 14.55
CA ALA A 99 1.34 -3.57 14.53
C ALA A 99 0.93 -4.25 15.85
N ALA A 100 1.09 -3.58 16.99
CA ALA A 100 0.64 -4.06 18.30
C ALA A 100 -0.88 -4.32 18.38
N ARG A 101 -1.66 -3.74 17.44
CA ARG A 101 -3.12 -3.87 17.35
C ARG A 101 -3.56 -4.93 16.35
N LEU A 102 -2.62 -5.62 15.71
CA LEU A 102 -2.93 -6.70 14.79
C LEU A 102 -3.37 -7.96 15.53
N ALA A 103 -4.27 -8.71 14.89
CA ALA A 103 -4.53 -10.10 15.23
C ALA A 103 -3.32 -10.94 14.81
N PRO A 104 -3.12 -12.15 15.36
CA PRO A 104 -2.06 -13.05 14.89
C PRO A 104 -2.11 -13.24 13.37
N GLY A 105 -0.98 -13.04 12.69
CA GLY A 105 -0.87 -13.09 11.24
C GLY A 105 -1.44 -11.88 10.47
N GLY A 106 -1.86 -10.83 11.19
CA GLY A 106 -2.35 -9.58 10.59
C GLY A 106 -1.27 -8.78 9.86
N SER A 107 -1.65 -7.71 9.17
CA SER A 107 -0.76 -6.85 8.38
C SER A 107 -1.11 -5.38 8.54
N VAL A 108 -0.08 -4.53 8.67
CA VAL A 108 -0.17 -3.11 8.33
C VAL A 108 0.32 -2.93 6.90
N VAL A 109 -0.54 -2.42 6.04
CA VAL A 109 -0.22 -2.00 4.66
C VAL A 109 0.01 -0.49 4.70
N GLU A 110 1.25 -0.08 4.95
CA GLU A 110 1.66 1.32 4.97
C GLU A 110 2.20 1.71 3.61
N GLY A 111 1.62 2.73 2.99
CA GLY A 111 1.99 3.05 1.63
C GLY A 111 1.75 4.49 1.20
N THR A 112 2.16 4.77 -0.01
CA THR A 112 1.97 6.06 -0.67
C THR A 112 1.43 5.81 -2.08
N CYS A 113 0.55 6.68 -2.55
CA CYS A 113 0.11 6.68 -3.94
C CYS A 113 -0.17 8.09 -4.47
N ASP A 114 -0.16 8.26 -5.78
CA ASP A 114 -0.71 9.44 -6.44
C ASP A 114 -2.24 9.56 -6.22
N GLU A 115 -2.78 10.72 -6.58
CA GLU A 115 -4.15 11.14 -6.27
C GLU A 115 -5.21 10.17 -6.81
N ILE A 116 -4.89 9.53 -7.94
CA ILE A 116 -5.79 8.61 -8.65
C ILE A 116 -5.35 7.14 -8.56
N GLY A 117 -4.30 6.85 -7.80
CA GLY A 117 -3.83 5.49 -7.52
C GLY A 117 -3.21 4.74 -8.71
N ARG A 118 -2.64 5.46 -9.69
CA ARG A 118 -1.90 4.86 -10.82
C ARG A 118 -0.46 4.51 -10.48
N VAL A 119 0.13 5.21 -9.52
CA VAL A 119 1.48 4.95 -9.01
C VAL A 119 1.37 4.77 -7.52
N ALA A 120 1.61 3.55 -7.05
CA ALA A 120 1.53 3.22 -5.64
C ALA A 120 2.72 2.36 -5.23
N SER A 121 3.15 2.53 -3.98
CA SER A 121 3.98 1.54 -3.32
C SER A 121 3.64 1.45 -1.85
N TRP A 122 3.86 0.27 -1.26
CA TRP A 122 3.55 0.02 0.14
C TRP A 122 4.47 -1.03 0.74
N ILE A 123 4.66 -0.93 2.04
CA ILE A 123 5.37 -1.90 2.86
C ILE A 123 4.33 -2.74 3.59
N ASP A 124 4.51 -4.06 3.56
CA ASP A 124 3.83 -4.97 4.47
C ASP A 124 4.60 -4.99 5.78
N VAL A 125 4.00 -4.52 6.87
CA VAL A 125 4.57 -4.51 8.21
C VAL A 125 3.78 -5.47 9.10
N ARG A 126 4.49 -6.34 9.80
CA ARG A 126 3.96 -7.32 10.74
C ARG A 126 4.40 -6.97 12.16
N GLU A 127 3.97 -7.76 13.13
CA GLU A 127 4.34 -7.59 14.53
C GLU A 127 5.86 -7.58 14.76
N ASP A 128 6.62 -8.34 13.96
CA ASP A 128 8.09 -8.40 14.02
C ASP A 128 8.78 -7.49 12.98
N GLY A 129 8.04 -6.58 12.36
CA GLY A 129 8.58 -5.52 11.50
C GLY A 129 8.25 -5.66 10.01
N PRO A 130 8.92 -4.85 9.15
CA PRO A 130 8.66 -4.81 7.72
C PRO A 130 9.08 -6.10 7.01
N ARG A 131 8.25 -6.57 6.08
CA ARG A 131 8.41 -7.84 5.37
C ARG A 131 8.73 -7.69 3.91
N SER A 132 8.06 -6.77 3.23
CA SER A 132 8.19 -6.60 1.80
C SER A 132 7.90 -5.16 1.40
N LEU A 133 8.45 -4.74 0.27
CA LEU A 133 7.98 -3.57 -0.48
C LEU A 133 7.26 -4.07 -1.72
N THR A 134 6.05 -3.57 -1.96
CA THR A 134 5.35 -3.76 -3.23
C THR A 134 5.20 -2.44 -3.96
N ILE A 135 5.49 -2.46 -5.26
CA ILE A 135 5.22 -1.40 -6.23
C ILE A 135 4.03 -1.84 -7.08
N SER A 136 3.12 -0.92 -7.39
CA SER A 136 1.99 -1.14 -8.30
C SER A 136 1.85 0.03 -9.25
N LEU A 137 1.95 -0.25 -10.54
CA LEU A 137 1.96 0.75 -11.60
C LEU A 137 0.86 0.51 -12.63
N ARG A 138 0.15 1.57 -13.01
CA ARG A 138 -0.62 1.57 -14.25
C ARG A 138 0.36 1.53 -15.43
N LEU A 139 0.40 0.39 -16.09
CA LEU A 139 1.34 0.15 -17.20
C LEU A 139 0.98 0.92 -18.48
N ALA A 140 -0.29 1.23 -18.70
CA ALA A 140 -0.72 2.00 -19.87
C ALA A 140 -0.28 3.46 -19.75
N GLY A 141 0.61 3.88 -20.64
CA GLY A 141 1.23 5.20 -20.65
C GLY A 141 2.42 5.34 -19.69
N LEU A 142 2.98 4.24 -19.19
CA LEU A 142 4.16 4.26 -18.34
C LEU A 142 5.42 4.54 -19.17
N GLU A 143 6.13 5.61 -18.87
CA GLU A 143 7.42 5.94 -19.50
C GLU A 143 8.56 5.16 -18.85
N LEU A 144 8.80 5.40 -17.56
CA LEU A 144 9.76 4.67 -16.74
C LEU A 144 9.13 4.23 -15.41
N PRO A 145 9.34 2.98 -14.96
CA PRO A 145 8.84 2.51 -13.68
C PRO A 145 9.33 3.28 -12.45
N SER A 146 10.52 3.90 -12.52
CA SER A 146 11.09 4.69 -11.43
C SER A 146 10.28 5.93 -11.06
N ILE A 147 9.22 6.28 -11.80
CA ILE A 147 8.21 7.25 -11.35
C ILE A 147 7.66 6.94 -9.95
N VAL A 148 7.71 5.68 -9.53
CA VAL A 148 7.35 5.28 -8.16
C VAL A 148 8.25 5.88 -7.08
N ALA A 149 9.45 6.36 -7.41
CA ALA A 149 10.36 7.02 -6.48
C ALA A 149 9.68 8.16 -5.71
N GLU A 150 8.84 8.95 -6.39
CA GLU A 150 8.08 10.05 -5.80
C GLU A 150 6.96 9.59 -4.87
N ARG A 151 6.65 8.28 -4.88
CA ARG A 151 5.59 7.64 -4.12
C ARG A 151 6.11 6.48 -3.30
N LEU A 152 7.40 6.47 -2.95
CA LEU A 152 7.96 5.57 -1.95
C LEU A 152 7.41 5.92 -0.56
N PRO A 153 7.25 4.93 0.35
CA PRO A 153 6.91 5.20 1.73
C PRO A 153 8.01 6.01 2.42
N LYS A 154 7.67 6.71 3.50
CA LYS A 154 8.59 7.65 4.17
C LYS A 154 9.91 6.99 4.59
N ALA A 155 9.89 5.70 4.95
CA ALA A 155 11.07 4.91 5.29
C ALA A 155 12.08 4.74 4.15
N LEU A 156 11.70 4.98 2.89
CA LEU A 156 12.54 4.73 1.71
C LEU A 156 12.74 5.95 0.80
N ILE A 157 11.82 6.93 0.83
CA ILE A 157 11.82 8.01 -0.18
C ILE A 157 13.11 8.84 -0.18
N HIS A 158 13.65 9.20 0.99
CA HIS A 158 14.92 9.92 1.09
C HIS A 158 16.15 9.01 0.95
N ARG A 159 15.95 7.70 0.97
CA ARG A 159 16.98 6.66 0.76
C ARG A 159 17.12 6.26 -0.70
N ASN A 160 16.35 6.85 -1.61
CA ASN A 160 16.51 6.59 -3.04
C ASN A 160 17.71 7.37 -3.63
N VAL A 161 18.91 7.10 -3.14
CA VAL A 161 20.18 7.72 -3.54
C VAL A 161 21.24 6.64 -3.86
N PRO A 162 22.27 6.95 -4.68
CA PRO A 162 23.35 6.00 -4.96
C PRO A 162 23.98 5.41 -3.69
N GLY A 163 24.20 4.09 -3.68
CA GLY A 163 24.70 3.34 -2.51
C GLY A 163 23.61 2.64 -1.70
N GLU A 164 22.36 3.13 -1.76
CA GLU A 164 21.23 2.51 -1.07
C GLU A 164 20.60 1.39 -1.91
N ARG A 165 20.07 0.37 -1.23
CA ARG A 165 19.51 -0.82 -1.89
C ARG A 165 18.26 -0.52 -2.72
N VAL A 166 17.36 0.32 -2.20
CA VAL A 166 16.15 0.75 -2.92
C VAL A 166 16.49 1.46 -4.24
N HIS A 167 17.55 2.28 -4.24
CA HIS A 167 18.02 2.95 -5.44
C HIS A 167 18.55 1.96 -6.47
N ALA A 168 19.33 0.97 -6.04
CA ALA A 168 19.83 -0.08 -6.93
C ALA A 168 18.68 -0.89 -7.56
N VAL A 169 17.64 -1.21 -6.78
CA VAL A 169 16.43 -1.92 -7.27
C VAL A 169 15.68 -1.09 -8.31
N LEU A 170 15.43 0.20 -8.05
CA LEU A 170 14.73 1.06 -9.01
C LEU A 170 15.54 1.32 -10.29
N ALA A 171 16.86 1.52 -10.18
CA ALA A 171 17.73 1.67 -11.34
C ALA A 171 17.74 0.40 -12.22
N LEU A 172 17.75 -0.79 -11.60
CA LEU A 172 17.65 -2.07 -12.32
C LEU A 172 16.26 -2.28 -12.94
N LEU A 173 15.20 -1.82 -12.28
CA LEU A 173 13.84 -1.88 -12.78
C LEU A 173 13.70 -1.09 -14.08
N ASP A 174 14.22 0.15 -14.14
CA ASP A 174 14.23 0.96 -15.36
C ASP A 174 15.04 0.31 -16.48
N ARG A 175 16.25 -0.16 -16.20
CA ARG A 175 17.07 -0.89 -17.18
C ARG A 175 16.32 -2.11 -17.73
N SER A 176 15.67 -2.87 -16.85
CA SER A 176 14.88 -4.05 -17.23
C SER A 176 13.67 -3.70 -18.09
N TRP A 177 13.05 -2.54 -17.85
CA TRP A 177 11.93 -2.02 -18.63
C TRP A 177 12.34 -1.61 -20.03
N ILE A 178 13.44 -0.87 -20.16
CA ILE A 178 14.02 -0.46 -21.44
C ILE A 178 14.42 -1.69 -22.25
N LEU A 179 15.13 -2.65 -21.65
CA LEU A 179 15.53 -3.90 -22.32
C LEU A 179 14.35 -4.81 -22.69
N SER A 180 13.17 -4.58 -22.11
CA SER A 180 11.94 -5.32 -22.44
C SER A 180 11.06 -4.60 -23.46
N ALA A 181 11.45 -3.41 -23.93
CA ALA A 181 10.70 -2.61 -24.91
C ALA A 181 10.26 -3.39 -26.16
N PRO A 182 11.04 -4.35 -26.74
CA PRO A 182 10.57 -5.14 -27.87
C PRO A 182 9.30 -5.95 -27.59
N LEU A 183 9.03 -6.33 -26.33
CA LEU A 183 7.80 -7.02 -25.94
C LEU A 183 6.58 -6.07 -25.87
N GLY A 184 6.83 -4.75 -25.86
CA GLY A 184 5.79 -3.72 -25.81
C GLY A 184 4.89 -3.71 -27.04
N VAL A 185 5.31 -4.29 -28.17
CA VAL A 185 4.47 -4.50 -29.36
C VAL A 185 3.24 -5.36 -29.07
N TYR A 186 3.31 -6.23 -28.04
CA TYR A 186 2.20 -7.05 -27.56
C TYR A 186 1.44 -6.41 -26.38
N GLY A 187 1.73 -5.13 -26.10
CA GLY A 187 1.12 -4.32 -25.07
C GLY A 187 1.99 -4.14 -23.81
N PRO A 188 1.71 -3.10 -23.00
CA PRO A 188 2.55 -2.72 -21.86
C PRO A 188 2.59 -3.79 -20.76
N ARG A 189 1.57 -4.63 -20.68
CA ARG A 189 1.57 -5.81 -19.80
C ARG A 189 2.64 -6.83 -20.18
N GLN A 190 2.88 -7.08 -21.47
CA GLN A 190 3.90 -8.03 -21.90
C GLN A 190 5.31 -7.48 -21.68
N GLN A 191 5.51 -6.18 -21.95
CA GLN A 191 6.73 -5.49 -21.57
C GLN A 191 7.02 -5.62 -20.07
N TRP A 192 6.03 -5.33 -19.20
CA TRP A 192 6.18 -5.47 -17.75
C TRP A 192 6.51 -6.91 -17.31
N LEU A 193 5.85 -7.92 -17.88
CA LEU A 193 6.17 -9.32 -17.58
C LEU A 193 7.61 -9.67 -17.99
N GLY A 194 8.11 -9.09 -19.09
CA GLY A 194 9.52 -9.16 -19.48
C GLY A 194 10.44 -8.48 -18.47
N THR A 195 10.09 -7.26 -18.03
CA THR A 195 10.80 -6.50 -17.00
C THR A 195 10.97 -7.30 -15.73
N VAL A 196 9.88 -7.85 -15.18
CA VAL A 196 9.93 -8.62 -13.93
C VAL A 196 10.78 -9.89 -14.08
N ARG A 197 10.72 -10.57 -15.23
CA ARG A 197 11.59 -11.72 -15.52
C ARG A 197 13.06 -11.30 -15.51
N ARG A 198 13.42 -10.22 -16.22
CA ARG A 198 14.80 -9.70 -16.25
C ARG A 198 15.31 -9.32 -14.86
N MET A 199 14.47 -8.72 -14.01
CA MET A 199 14.87 -8.43 -12.63
C MET A 199 15.20 -9.70 -11.84
N ARG A 200 14.39 -10.76 -12.00
CA ARG A 200 14.67 -12.07 -11.39
C ARG A 200 15.95 -12.70 -11.92
N ASP A 201 16.16 -12.67 -13.23
CA ASP A 201 17.36 -13.21 -13.89
C ASP A 201 18.63 -12.45 -13.43
N ALA A 202 18.49 -11.17 -13.09
CA ALA A 202 19.53 -10.34 -12.50
C ALA A 202 19.70 -10.54 -10.96
N GLY A 203 19.00 -11.51 -10.37
CA GLY A 203 19.16 -11.88 -8.96
C GLY A 203 18.28 -11.13 -7.96
N VAL A 204 17.35 -10.26 -8.41
CA VAL A 204 16.40 -9.63 -7.49
C VAL A 204 15.41 -10.68 -6.99
N PRO A 205 15.23 -10.82 -5.66
CA PRO A 205 14.32 -11.80 -5.08
C PRO A 205 12.85 -11.37 -5.21
N VAL A 206 12.34 -11.29 -6.44
CA VAL A 206 10.94 -10.90 -6.69
C VAL A 206 9.98 -11.97 -6.20
N GLU A 207 8.99 -11.56 -5.41
CA GLU A 207 7.98 -12.42 -4.83
C GLU A 207 6.74 -12.56 -5.73
N GLY A 208 5.91 -13.56 -5.39
CA GLY A 208 4.67 -13.85 -6.11
C GLY A 208 4.89 -14.49 -7.48
N GLY A 209 3.96 -14.23 -8.39
CA GLY A 209 4.00 -14.85 -9.72
C GLY A 209 3.20 -14.06 -10.76
N ARG A 210 3.13 -14.62 -11.97
CA ARG A 210 2.53 -13.99 -13.16
C ARG A 210 1.13 -13.41 -12.92
N ALA A 211 0.33 -14.04 -12.05
CA ALA A 211 -1.02 -13.58 -11.71
C ALA A 211 -1.05 -12.20 -11.02
N ARG A 212 -0.02 -11.87 -10.23
CA ARG A 212 0.18 -10.55 -9.61
C ARG A 212 0.90 -9.60 -10.55
N TRP A 213 1.98 -10.05 -11.16
CA TRP A 213 2.80 -9.19 -12.03
C TRP A 213 2.00 -8.61 -13.20
N ARG A 214 1.05 -9.36 -13.79
CA ARG A 214 0.20 -8.88 -14.88
C ARG A 214 -0.69 -7.68 -14.50
N LEU A 215 -0.83 -7.38 -13.21
CA LEU A 215 -1.54 -6.22 -12.67
C LEU A 215 -0.65 -4.97 -12.60
N GLY A 216 0.63 -5.06 -12.97
CA GLY A 216 1.61 -3.99 -12.83
C GLY A 216 2.36 -4.02 -11.49
N GLU A 217 2.32 -5.15 -10.78
CA GLU A 217 2.93 -5.29 -9.46
C GLU A 217 4.35 -5.89 -9.51
N LEU A 218 5.21 -5.40 -8.63
CA LEU A 218 6.52 -5.95 -8.29
C LEU A 218 6.65 -5.95 -6.77
N THR A 219 6.81 -7.12 -6.16
CA THR A 219 7.04 -7.25 -4.71
C THR A 219 8.44 -7.82 -4.48
N VAL A 220 9.17 -7.25 -3.52
CA VAL A 220 10.48 -7.73 -3.07
C VAL A 220 10.51 -7.79 -1.55
N PRO A 221 11.26 -8.74 -0.94
CA PRO A 221 11.41 -8.78 0.51
C PRO A 221 12.07 -7.50 1.00
N TRP A 222 11.75 -7.10 2.23
CA TRP A 222 12.26 -5.88 2.84
C TRP A 222 13.79 -5.84 2.85
N SER A 223 14.45 -6.97 3.07
CA SER A 223 15.91 -7.07 3.04
C SER A 223 16.56 -6.62 1.73
N ALA A 224 15.83 -6.69 0.60
CA ALA A 224 16.31 -6.25 -0.71
C ALA A 224 16.27 -4.73 -0.90
N VAL A 225 15.56 -3.99 -0.04
CA VAL A 225 15.36 -2.53 -0.14
C VAL A 225 15.61 -1.77 1.15
N ALA A 226 15.82 -2.49 2.26
CA ALA A 226 16.08 -1.90 3.57
C ALA A 226 17.27 -0.92 3.48
N PRO A 227 17.19 0.23 4.18
CA PRO A 227 18.32 1.16 4.28
C PRO A 227 19.60 0.46 4.76
N ALA A 228 20.74 0.87 4.20
CA ALA A 228 22.05 0.31 4.52
C ALA A 228 22.55 0.67 5.93
#